data_AF-A0A3B0PRV9-F1
#
_entry.id   AF-A0A3B0PRV9-F1
#
_cell.length_a   1.000
_cell.length_b   1.000
_cell.length_c   1.000
_cell.angle_alpha   90.00
_cell.angle_beta   90.00
_cell.angle_gamma   90.00
#
_symmetry.space_group_name_H-M   'P 1'
#
loop_
_entity.id
_entity.type
_entity.pdbx_description
1 polymer ?
#
loop_
_entity_poly.entity_id
_entity_poly.type
_entity_poly.pdbx_seq_one_letter_code
_entity_poly.pdbx_strand_id
1 'polypeptide(L)'
;MKRKNILKFVSLLGIGSFVMLAAASCTSATTPTPNPEPKPNPEPKPDPMPNPPSGGMNGGDTNPGMDTAAQELANAKAALTTLTNSESEKVGLYVDYAKISAKLSAAYTTAKNVLNNSASTTQNINAARTTLEAEIAAAAKAKTDFDAQHASLVEAYNNLKETLKEEKTNLDSIANENYAAIRTNLNSLYEKANTIVTATLDPATGNIPEVMSVTQANQDITNATSKLVAW
;
A
#
# COMPACT_ATOMS: atom_id res chain seq x y z
N MET A 1 -34.32 -28.15 31.42
CA MET A 1 -33.53 -27.01 31.92
C MET A 1 -32.04 -27.34 31.88
N LYS A 2 -31.24 -26.57 31.13
CA LYS A 2 -29.80 -26.30 31.34
C LYS A 2 -29.42 -25.19 30.34
N ARG A 3 -29.31 -23.96 30.83
CA ARG A 3 -28.82 -22.82 30.03
C ARG A 3 -27.30 -22.92 29.96
N LYS A 4 -26.72 -22.88 28.75
CA LYS A 4 -25.27 -22.74 28.55
C LYS A 4 -25.01 -21.30 28.13
N ASN A 5 -24.30 -20.55 28.96
CA ASN A 5 -23.85 -19.20 28.67
C ASN A 5 -22.79 -19.26 27.57
N ILE A 6 -23.13 -18.78 26.37
CA ILE A 6 -22.15 -18.54 25.31
C ILE A 6 -21.56 -17.15 25.55
N LEU A 7 -20.29 -17.16 25.98
CA LEU A 7 -19.46 -15.97 26.12
C LEU A 7 -19.21 -15.40 24.72
N LYS A 8 -19.84 -14.28 24.39
CA LYS A 8 -19.60 -13.56 23.13
C LYS A 8 -18.28 -12.80 23.25
N PHE A 9 -17.26 -13.26 22.54
CA PHE A 9 -16.09 -12.42 22.25
C PHE A 9 -16.51 -11.37 21.23
N VAL A 10 -16.68 -10.13 21.71
CA VAL A 10 -16.76 -8.96 20.84
C VAL A 10 -15.34 -8.72 20.34
N SER A 11 -15.06 -9.16 19.10
CA SER A 11 -13.86 -8.72 18.39
C SER A 11 -14.02 -7.23 18.09
N LEU A 12 -13.39 -6.42 18.93
CA LEU A 12 -13.30 -4.99 18.84
C LEU A 12 -12.04 -4.65 18.02
N LEU A 13 -12.13 -4.70 16.69
CA LEU A 13 -11.11 -4.13 15.80
C LEU A 13 -11.72 -3.88 14.42
N GLY A 14 -12.27 -2.68 14.28
CA GLY A 14 -12.66 -2.15 12.97
C GLY A 14 -13.58 -0.96 13.11
N ILE A 15 -13.04 0.25 13.23
CA ILE A 15 -13.62 1.46 12.62
C ILE A 15 -12.49 2.49 12.38
N GLY A 16 -11.81 2.42 11.24
CA GLY A 16 -11.10 3.58 10.70
C GLY A 16 -12.14 4.56 10.16
N SER A 17 -12.55 5.51 11.00
CA SER A 17 -13.57 6.50 10.69
C SER A 17 -13.06 7.50 9.65
N PHE A 18 -13.60 7.47 8.44
CA PHE A 18 -13.52 8.60 7.50
C PHE A 18 -14.79 9.44 7.66
N VAL A 19 -14.66 10.61 8.27
CA VAL A 19 -15.72 11.62 8.29
C VAL A 19 -15.67 12.34 6.94
N MET A 20 -16.57 11.99 6.02
CA MET A 20 -16.91 12.90 4.92
C MET A 20 -17.86 13.97 5.45
N LEU A 21 -17.35 15.18 5.61
CA LEU A 21 -18.14 16.37 5.92
C LEU A 21 -18.76 16.91 4.63
N ALA A 22 -20.00 16.51 4.35
CA ALA A 22 -20.83 17.17 3.35
C ALA A 22 -21.49 18.41 3.97
N ALA A 23 -21.12 19.59 3.49
CA ALA A 23 -21.87 20.82 3.74
C ALA A 23 -22.66 21.17 2.48
N ALA A 24 -23.97 20.96 2.53
CA ALA A 24 -24.91 21.59 1.63
C ALA A 24 -25.17 23.02 2.12
N SER A 25 -25.06 24.02 1.23
CA SER A 25 -25.80 25.27 1.42
C SER A 25 -25.99 25.99 0.09
N CYS A 26 -27.25 26.15 -0.30
CA CYS A 26 -27.72 27.11 -1.28
C CYS A 26 -27.97 28.44 -0.56
N THR A 27 -27.46 29.56 -1.09
CA THR A 27 -28.17 30.86 -1.12
C THR A 27 -27.42 31.89 -1.98
N SER A 28 -28.18 32.47 -2.92
CA SER A 28 -28.23 33.87 -3.37
C SER A 28 -27.00 34.58 -3.94
N ALA A 29 -27.18 35.00 -5.20
CA ALA A 29 -26.36 35.94 -5.95
C ALA A 29 -26.22 37.30 -5.27
N THR A 30 -24.98 37.77 -5.13
CA THR A 30 -24.63 39.19 -5.07
C THR A 30 -23.41 39.43 -5.95
N THR A 31 -23.45 40.54 -6.69
CA THR A 31 -22.50 41.00 -7.69
C THR A 31 -21.10 41.21 -7.12
N PRO A 32 -20.00 40.74 -7.75
CA PRO A 32 -18.67 40.99 -7.24
C PRO A 32 -18.18 42.38 -7.67
N THR A 33 -17.82 43.20 -6.68
CA THR A 33 -16.94 44.36 -6.83
C THR A 33 -15.54 43.87 -7.27
N PRO A 34 -14.81 44.56 -8.18
CA PRO A 34 -13.48 44.12 -8.57
C PRO A 34 -12.52 44.23 -7.38
N ASN A 35 -12.02 43.10 -6.89
CA ASN A 35 -10.97 43.03 -5.88
C ASN A 35 -9.61 43.32 -6.56
N PRO A 36 -8.75 44.18 -5.98
CA PRO A 36 -7.43 44.47 -6.55
C PRO A 36 -6.54 43.23 -6.64
N GLU A 37 -5.71 43.18 -7.70
CA GLU A 37 -4.76 42.11 -7.99
C GLU A 37 -3.87 41.78 -6.78
N PRO A 38 -3.69 40.49 -6.44
CA PRO A 38 -2.77 40.08 -5.38
C PRO A 38 -1.34 40.33 -5.83
N LYS A 39 -0.62 41.15 -5.06
CA LYS A 39 0.83 41.31 -5.17
C LYS A 39 1.49 39.96 -4.83
N PRO A 40 2.51 39.49 -5.59
CA PRO A 40 3.18 38.24 -5.29
C PRO A 40 3.78 38.28 -3.88
N ASN A 41 3.44 37.29 -3.06
CA ASN A 41 4.05 37.11 -1.76
C ASN A 41 5.51 36.69 -1.98
N PRO A 42 6.52 37.37 -1.39
CA PRO A 42 7.90 36.95 -1.54
C PRO A 42 8.10 35.55 -0.96
N GLU A 43 8.89 34.73 -1.67
CA GLU A 43 9.25 33.38 -1.25
C GLU A 43 9.85 33.38 0.16
N PRO A 44 9.52 32.39 1.00
CA PRO A 44 10.15 32.24 2.31
C PRO A 44 11.65 32.08 2.15
N LYS A 45 12.41 33.00 2.74
CA LYS A 45 13.85 32.87 2.85
C LYS A 45 14.15 31.62 3.70
N PRO A 46 15.05 30.71 3.26
CA PRO A 46 15.44 29.57 4.07
C PRO A 46 15.93 30.05 5.44
N ASP A 47 15.45 29.41 6.51
CA ASP A 47 15.94 29.68 7.85
C ASP A 47 17.48 29.54 7.88
N PRO A 48 18.20 30.47 8.52
CA PRO A 48 19.63 30.35 8.66
C PRO A 48 19.94 29.09 9.47
N MET A 49 20.76 28.20 8.88
CA MET A 49 21.35 27.07 9.60
C MET A 49 21.96 27.56 10.93
N PRO A 50 21.78 26.82 12.03
CA PRO A 50 22.41 27.16 13.29
C PRO A 50 23.93 27.24 13.08
N ASN A 51 24.53 28.38 13.41
CA ASN A 51 25.99 28.47 13.52
C ASN A 51 26.46 27.44 14.56
N PRO A 52 27.54 26.70 14.30
CA PRO A 52 28.12 25.82 15.31
C PRO A 52 28.61 26.66 16.49
N PRO A 53 28.57 26.13 17.73
CA PRO A 53 29.04 26.87 18.89
C PRO A 53 30.53 27.18 18.73
N SER A 54 30.87 28.46 18.72
CA SER A 54 32.24 28.91 18.95
C SER A 54 32.60 28.56 20.39
N GLY A 55 33.44 27.55 20.55
CA GLY A 55 33.85 27.07 21.86
C GLY A 55 35.20 26.37 21.82
N GLY A 56 36.23 27.10 22.26
CA GLY A 56 37.33 26.54 23.04
C GLY A 56 38.50 25.93 22.28
N MET A 57 39.63 26.63 22.33
CA MET A 57 40.95 26.01 22.23
C MET A 57 41.03 24.77 23.15
N ASN A 58 41.35 23.62 22.57
CA ASN A 58 42.26 22.70 23.23
C ASN A 58 43.10 21.96 22.19
N GLY A 59 44.42 22.06 22.34
CA GLY A 59 45.40 21.42 21.49
C GLY A 59 45.34 19.90 21.66
N GLY A 60 45.03 19.23 20.57
CA GLY A 60 45.21 17.80 20.39
C GLY A 60 45.19 17.55 18.90
N ASP A 61 46.25 16.96 18.36
CA ASP A 61 46.44 16.61 16.95
C ASP A 61 45.32 15.68 16.44
N THR A 62 44.13 16.24 16.21
CA THR A 62 43.05 15.59 15.48
C THR A 62 43.02 16.22 14.11
N ASN A 63 43.55 15.48 13.15
CA ASN A 63 43.60 15.83 11.74
C ASN A 63 42.17 16.16 11.25
N PRO A 64 41.81 17.44 10.97
CA PRO A 64 40.41 17.86 10.80
C PRO A 64 39.73 17.32 9.54
N GLY A 65 40.49 16.70 8.63
CA GLY A 65 40.00 16.23 7.33
C GLY A 65 39.58 14.77 7.27
N MET A 66 39.87 13.95 8.28
CA MET A 66 39.65 12.50 8.22
C MET A 66 38.37 12.05 8.91
N ASP A 67 37.88 12.82 9.89
CA ASP A 67 36.68 12.49 10.68
C ASP A 67 35.37 12.81 9.94
N THR A 68 35.37 13.81 9.06
CA THR A 68 34.17 14.23 8.31
C THR A 68 33.73 13.22 7.26
N ALA A 69 34.65 12.70 6.44
CA ALA A 69 34.31 11.74 5.39
C ALA A 69 33.82 10.39 5.94
N ALA A 70 34.43 9.92 7.04
CA ALA A 70 33.98 8.72 7.74
C ALA A 70 32.58 8.92 8.36
N GLN A 71 32.35 10.08 8.97
CA GLN A 71 31.04 10.44 9.51
C GLN A 71 29.98 10.58 8.42
N GLU A 72 30.31 11.20 7.28
CA GLU A 72 29.41 11.31 6.12
C GLU A 72 29.02 9.93 5.57
N LEU A 73 29.98 9.02 5.44
CA LEU A 73 29.71 7.65 5.02
C LEU A 73 28.81 6.92 6.01
N ALA A 74 29.10 7.05 7.32
CA ALA A 74 28.29 6.44 8.38
C ALA A 74 26.84 6.98 8.35
N ASN A 75 26.68 8.30 8.19
CA ASN A 75 25.37 8.95 8.09
C ASN A 75 24.61 8.49 6.83
N ALA A 76 25.29 8.42 5.68
CA ALA A 76 24.70 7.93 4.44
C ALA A 76 24.23 6.47 4.58
N LYS A 77 25.05 5.60 5.20
CA LYS A 77 24.69 4.20 5.47
C LYS A 77 23.51 4.10 6.43
N ALA A 78 23.47 4.92 7.49
CA ALA A 78 22.34 4.95 8.42
C ALA A 78 21.04 5.35 7.71
N ALA A 79 21.08 6.38 6.87
CA ALA A 79 19.91 6.80 6.09
C ALA A 79 19.42 5.72 5.12
N LEU A 80 20.34 5.06 4.38
CA LEU A 80 19.98 3.97 3.49
C LEU A 80 19.44 2.76 4.26
N THR A 81 20.01 2.45 5.43
CA THR A 81 19.52 1.38 6.32
C THR A 81 18.07 1.63 6.71
N THR A 82 17.75 2.82 7.22
CA THR A 82 16.38 3.23 7.56
C THR A 82 15.44 3.05 6.38
N LEU A 83 15.84 3.51 5.20
CA LEU A 83 15.03 3.36 3.99
C LEU A 83 14.81 1.88 3.66
N THR A 84 15.86 1.05 3.65
CA THR A 84 15.74 -0.37 3.33
C THR A 84 14.92 -1.17 4.34
N ASN A 85 14.87 -0.75 5.61
CA ASN A 85 14.05 -1.37 6.64
C ASN A 85 12.54 -1.13 6.42
N SER A 86 12.16 -0.16 5.59
CA SER A 86 10.76 0.08 5.19
C SER A 86 10.21 -0.89 4.14
N GLU A 87 11.04 -1.82 3.62
CA GLU A 87 10.66 -2.70 2.50
C GLU A 87 9.32 -3.41 2.72
N SER A 88 9.12 -4.06 3.86
CA SER A 88 7.89 -4.82 4.12
C SER A 88 6.64 -3.94 4.06
N GLU A 89 6.73 -2.70 4.55
CA GLU A 89 5.63 -1.74 4.48
C GLU A 89 5.41 -1.30 3.04
N LYS A 90 6.46 -0.83 2.35
CA LYS A 90 6.32 -0.24 1.01
C LYS A 90 5.98 -1.26 -0.06
N VAL A 91 6.56 -2.45 -0.04
CA VAL A 91 6.22 -3.54 -0.95
C VAL A 91 4.83 -4.11 -0.63
N GLY A 92 4.48 -4.19 0.65
CA GLY A 92 3.18 -4.68 1.13
C GLY A 92 1.98 -3.88 0.62
N LEU A 93 2.16 -2.59 0.26
CA LEU A 93 1.11 -1.78 -0.36
C LEU A 93 0.68 -2.27 -1.76
N TYR A 94 1.48 -3.12 -2.39
CA TYR A 94 1.31 -3.56 -3.77
C TYR A 94 1.10 -5.08 -3.89
N VAL A 95 0.60 -5.75 -2.85
CA VAL A 95 0.37 -7.21 -2.87
C VAL A 95 -0.57 -7.65 -3.99
N ASP A 96 -1.57 -6.84 -4.34
CA ASP A 96 -2.48 -7.09 -5.47
C ASP A 96 -1.90 -6.61 -6.82
N TYR A 97 -0.70 -6.04 -6.84
CA TYR A 97 -0.03 -5.53 -8.04
C TYR A 97 1.35 -6.19 -8.14
N ALA A 98 1.36 -7.50 -8.35
CA ALA A 98 2.56 -8.33 -8.28
C ALA A 98 3.73 -7.81 -9.12
N LYS A 99 3.46 -7.22 -10.29
CA LYS A 99 4.49 -6.60 -11.14
C LYS A 99 5.14 -5.38 -10.48
N ILE A 100 4.33 -4.47 -9.92
CA ILE A 100 4.83 -3.30 -9.18
C ILE A 100 5.62 -3.75 -7.95
N SER A 101 5.06 -4.69 -7.18
CA SER A 101 5.69 -5.28 -6.00
C SER A 101 7.05 -5.92 -6.31
N ALA A 102 7.14 -6.72 -7.37
CA ALA A 102 8.38 -7.37 -7.80
C ALA A 102 9.45 -6.35 -8.21
N LYS A 103 9.08 -5.32 -8.99
CA LYS A 103 10.01 -4.25 -9.38
C LYS A 103 10.55 -3.51 -8.15
N LEU A 104 9.68 -3.17 -7.21
CA LEU A 104 10.06 -2.46 -5.99
C LEU A 104 10.96 -3.33 -5.09
N SER A 105 10.63 -4.61 -4.90
CA SER A 105 11.46 -5.56 -4.15
C SER A 105 12.86 -5.73 -4.77
N ALA A 106 12.96 -5.74 -6.10
CA ALA A 106 14.26 -5.76 -6.80
C ALA A 106 15.08 -4.47 -6.56
N ALA A 107 14.42 -3.30 -6.48
CA ALA A 107 15.07 -2.05 -6.11
C ALA A 107 15.59 -2.08 -4.66
N TYR A 108 14.80 -2.59 -3.72
CA TYR A 108 15.24 -2.81 -2.33
C TYR A 108 16.44 -3.77 -2.25
N THR A 109 16.40 -4.88 -2.99
CA THR A 109 17.51 -5.84 -3.07
C THR A 109 18.79 -5.17 -3.59
N THR A 110 18.69 -4.38 -4.66
CA THR A 110 19.82 -3.62 -5.21
C THR A 110 20.40 -2.65 -4.18
N ALA A 111 19.55 -1.90 -3.48
CA ALA A 111 19.98 -0.97 -2.44
C ALA A 111 20.68 -1.67 -1.27
N LYS A 112 20.15 -2.81 -0.80
CA LYS A 112 20.77 -3.63 0.24
C LYS A 112 22.14 -4.17 -0.17
N ASN A 113 22.28 -4.60 -1.43
CA ASN A 113 23.57 -5.06 -1.95
C ASN A 113 24.63 -3.95 -1.93
N VAL A 114 24.25 -2.71 -2.28
CA VAL A 114 25.16 -1.55 -2.18
C VAL A 114 25.49 -1.22 -0.72
N LEU A 115 24.50 -1.27 0.18
CA LEU A 115 24.68 -1.03 1.61
C LEU A 115 25.64 -2.04 2.26
N ASN A 116 25.51 -3.31 1.92
CA ASN A 116 26.30 -4.43 2.48
C ASN A 116 27.69 -4.55 1.87
N ASN A 117 27.96 -3.90 0.74
CA ASN A 117 29.29 -3.91 0.13
C ASN A 117 30.26 -3.01 0.92
N SER A 118 31.31 -3.62 1.48
CA SER A 118 32.31 -2.92 2.28
C SER A 118 33.11 -1.87 1.48
N ALA A 119 33.20 -2.03 0.15
CA ALA A 119 33.89 -1.10 -0.74
C ALA A 119 33.01 0.10 -1.19
N SER A 120 31.73 0.15 -0.82
CA SER A 120 30.83 1.24 -1.19
C SER A 120 31.29 2.57 -0.59
N THR A 121 31.46 3.57 -1.45
CA THR A 121 31.75 4.96 -1.07
C THR A 121 30.48 5.72 -0.68
N THR A 122 30.63 6.91 -0.10
CA THR A 122 29.50 7.81 0.22
C THR A 122 28.66 8.12 -1.01
N GLN A 123 29.31 8.30 -2.17
CA GLN A 123 28.62 8.52 -3.45
C GLN A 123 27.79 7.30 -3.87
N ASN A 124 28.32 6.08 -3.72
CA ASN A 124 27.56 4.86 -4.05
C ASN A 124 26.32 4.71 -3.15
N ILE A 125 26.47 4.94 -1.85
CA ILE A 125 25.37 4.86 -0.88
C ILE A 125 24.28 5.91 -1.18
N ASN A 126 24.67 7.15 -1.42
CA ASN A 126 23.72 8.22 -1.74
C ASN A 126 23.01 7.99 -3.09
N ALA A 127 23.72 7.48 -4.10
CA ALA A 127 23.12 7.10 -5.36
C ALA A 127 22.10 5.96 -5.18
N ALA A 128 22.43 4.91 -4.43
CA ALA A 128 21.51 3.82 -4.13
C ALA A 128 20.27 4.29 -3.37
N ARG A 129 20.43 5.19 -2.39
CA ARG A 129 19.31 5.82 -1.68
C ARG A 129 18.39 6.58 -2.63
N THR A 130 18.96 7.47 -3.43
CA THR A 130 18.21 8.30 -4.39
C THR A 130 17.45 7.43 -5.39
N THR A 131 18.09 6.37 -5.90
CA THR A 131 17.44 5.40 -6.81
C THR A 131 16.30 4.67 -6.12
N LEU A 132 16.47 4.23 -4.86
CA LEU A 132 15.40 3.57 -4.13
C LEU A 132 14.22 4.51 -3.82
N GLU A 133 14.49 5.76 -3.44
CA GLU A 133 13.46 6.80 -3.26
C GLU A 133 12.66 7.03 -4.55
N ALA A 134 13.35 7.12 -5.69
CA ALA A 134 12.72 7.26 -6.99
C ALA A 134 11.85 6.05 -7.36
N GLU A 135 12.30 4.83 -7.09
CA GLU A 135 11.53 3.61 -7.35
C GLU A 135 10.31 3.47 -6.42
N ILE A 136 10.40 3.91 -5.16
CA ILE A 136 9.25 4.00 -4.25
C ILE A 136 8.21 4.97 -4.81
N ALA A 137 8.63 6.15 -5.28
CA ALA A 137 7.73 7.12 -5.91
C ALA A 137 7.14 6.60 -7.22
N ALA A 138 7.94 5.90 -8.04
CA ALA A 138 7.50 5.30 -9.29
C ALA A 138 6.46 4.20 -9.06
N ALA A 139 6.60 3.38 -8.01
CA ALA A 139 5.61 2.36 -7.64
C ALA A 139 4.25 2.99 -7.28
N ALA A 140 4.26 4.08 -6.50
CA ALA A 140 3.05 4.81 -6.13
C ALA A 140 2.34 5.40 -7.36
N LYS A 141 3.13 5.98 -8.28
CA LYS A 141 2.60 6.50 -9.54
C LYS A 141 2.05 5.39 -10.43
N ALA A 142 2.78 4.28 -10.59
CA ALA A 142 2.36 3.15 -11.39
C ALA A 142 1.03 2.56 -10.92
N LYS A 143 0.82 2.45 -9.59
CA LYS A 143 -0.46 2.03 -9.03
C LYS A 143 -1.57 3.02 -9.38
N THR A 144 -1.32 4.32 -9.19
CA THR A 144 -2.30 5.37 -9.51
C THR A 144 -2.69 5.34 -10.98
N ASP A 145 -1.72 5.21 -11.88
CA ASP A 145 -1.93 5.14 -13.32
C ASP A 145 -2.70 3.85 -13.71
N PHE A 146 -2.37 2.71 -13.09
CA PHE A 146 -3.07 1.45 -13.32
C PHE A 146 -4.54 1.56 -12.91
N ASP A 147 -4.80 2.07 -11.71
CA ASP A 147 -6.15 2.19 -11.17
C ASP A 147 -7.01 3.13 -12.03
N ALA A 148 -6.44 4.23 -12.52
CA ALA A 148 -7.13 5.15 -13.41
C ALA A 148 -7.47 4.52 -14.77
N GLN A 149 -6.57 3.72 -15.32
CA GLN A 149 -6.77 3.04 -16.62
C GLN A 149 -7.71 1.84 -16.54
N HIS A 150 -7.78 1.19 -15.37
CA HIS A 150 -8.48 -0.07 -15.17
C HIS A 150 -9.55 0.01 -14.08
N ALA A 151 -10.20 1.17 -13.92
CA ALA A 151 -11.15 1.44 -12.83
C ALA A 151 -12.22 0.33 -12.66
N SER A 152 -12.86 -0.10 -13.74
CA SER A 152 -13.88 -1.17 -13.69
C SER A 152 -13.30 -2.53 -13.27
N LEU A 153 -12.05 -2.82 -13.63
CA LEU A 153 -11.38 -4.04 -13.18
C LEU A 153 -11.07 -3.98 -11.69
N VAL A 154 -10.54 -2.85 -11.22
CA VAL A 154 -10.24 -2.62 -9.80
C VAL A 154 -11.50 -2.76 -8.95
N GLU A 155 -12.61 -2.17 -9.40
CA GLU A 155 -13.90 -2.30 -8.73
C GLU A 155 -14.38 -3.76 -8.70
N ALA A 156 -14.42 -4.44 -9.85
CA ALA A 156 -14.86 -5.83 -9.93
C ALA A 156 -14.01 -6.77 -9.06
N TYR A 157 -12.69 -6.56 -9.05
CA TYR A 157 -11.73 -7.37 -8.28
C TYR A 157 -11.88 -7.15 -6.77
N ASN A 158 -12.07 -5.90 -6.32
CA ASN A 158 -12.33 -5.61 -4.93
C ASN A 158 -13.66 -6.20 -4.46
N ASN A 159 -14.72 -6.12 -5.28
CA ASN A 159 -15.99 -6.77 -5.00
C ASN A 159 -15.83 -8.29 -4.88
N LEU A 160 -15.06 -8.93 -5.76
CA LEU A 160 -14.76 -10.36 -5.67
C LEU A 160 -14.01 -10.70 -4.37
N LYS A 161 -13.01 -9.89 -3.98
CA LYS A 161 -12.27 -10.07 -2.72
C LYS A 161 -13.18 -9.93 -1.49
N GLU A 162 -14.12 -9.00 -1.49
CA GLU A 162 -15.11 -8.90 -0.42
C GLU A 162 -15.99 -10.15 -0.35
N THR A 163 -16.50 -10.64 -1.48
CA THR A 163 -17.28 -11.89 -1.53
C THR A 163 -16.50 -13.10 -1.00
N LEU A 164 -15.20 -13.20 -1.32
CA LEU A 164 -14.33 -14.29 -0.86
C LEU A 164 -14.17 -14.33 0.68
N LYS A 165 -14.37 -13.21 1.39
CA LYS A 165 -14.31 -13.21 2.87
C LYS A 165 -15.41 -14.08 3.50
N GLU A 166 -16.51 -14.28 2.80
CA GLU A 166 -17.64 -15.10 3.25
C GLU A 166 -17.48 -16.59 2.90
N GLU A 167 -16.40 -16.99 2.21
CA GLU A 167 -16.16 -18.37 1.77
C GLU A 167 -16.34 -19.38 2.90
N LYS A 168 -15.60 -19.17 3.99
CA LYS A 168 -15.65 -20.07 5.15
C LYS A 168 -17.05 -20.11 5.77
N THR A 169 -17.67 -18.96 5.98
CA THR A 169 -19.02 -18.86 6.55
C THR A 169 -20.04 -19.62 5.71
N ASN A 170 -20.01 -19.43 4.39
CA ASN A 170 -20.95 -20.02 3.45
C ASN A 170 -20.76 -21.53 3.29
N LEU A 171 -19.51 -22.03 3.34
CA LEU A 171 -19.23 -23.47 3.29
C LEU A 171 -19.60 -24.16 4.62
N ASP A 172 -19.32 -23.52 5.76
CA ASP A 172 -19.64 -24.05 7.09
C ASP A 172 -21.17 -24.14 7.29
N SER A 173 -21.97 -23.22 6.74
CA SER A 173 -23.44 -23.25 6.86
C SER A 173 -24.10 -24.45 6.18
N ILE A 174 -23.41 -25.07 5.21
CA ILE A 174 -23.85 -26.26 4.48
C ILE A 174 -22.95 -27.47 4.72
N ALA A 175 -22.30 -27.54 5.88
CA ALA A 175 -21.40 -28.65 6.23
C ALA A 175 -22.11 -30.01 6.38
N ASN A 176 -23.44 -30.04 6.51
CA ASN A 176 -24.22 -31.27 6.59
C ASN A 176 -24.08 -32.11 5.29
N GLU A 177 -23.92 -33.43 5.42
CA GLU A 177 -23.77 -34.36 4.29
C GLU A 177 -24.95 -34.32 3.30
N ASN A 178 -26.16 -33.96 3.76
CA ASN A 178 -27.32 -33.78 2.88
C ASN A 178 -27.10 -32.68 1.82
N TYR A 179 -26.15 -31.76 2.05
CA TYR A 179 -25.80 -30.67 1.14
C TYR A 179 -24.47 -30.89 0.41
N ALA A 180 -23.90 -32.10 0.44
CA ALA A 180 -22.57 -32.38 -0.10
C ALA A 180 -22.40 -31.94 -1.58
N ALA A 181 -23.43 -32.14 -2.41
CA ALA A 181 -23.39 -31.71 -3.82
C ALA A 181 -23.39 -30.17 -3.97
N ILE A 182 -24.20 -29.47 -3.15
CA ILE A 182 -24.24 -28.00 -3.13
C ILE A 182 -22.90 -27.45 -2.64
N ARG A 183 -22.36 -28.01 -1.56
CA ARG A 183 -21.05 -27.65 -1.01
C ARG A 183 -19.95 -27.85 -2.04
N THR A 184 -19.94 -28.98 -2.75
CA THR A 184 -18.95 -29.26 -3.80
C THR A 184 -19.02 -28.23 -4.93
N ASN A 185 -20.21 -27.90 -5.40
CA ASN A 185 -20.39 -26.88 -6.42
C ASN A 185 -19.93 -25.50 -5.94
N LEU A 186 -20.36 -25.08 -4.75
CA LEU A 186 -19.98 -23.79 -4.18
C LEU A 186 -18.47 -23.68 -3.95
N ASN A 187 -17.83 -24.73 -3.43
CA ASN A 187 -16.38 -24.78 -3.27
C ASN A 187 -15.68 -24.60 -4.62
N SER A 188 -16.16 -25.26 -5.68
CA SER A 188 -15.60 -25.08 -7.03
C SER A 188 -15.71 -23.63 -7.54
N LEU A 189 -16.76 -22.90 -7.18
CA LEU A 189 -16.88 -21.48 -7.53
C LEU A 189 -15.87 -20.61 -6.76
N TYR A 190 -15.69 -20.88 -5.46
CA TYR A 190 -14.66 -20.20 -4.65
C TYR A 190 -13.25 -20.49 -5.16
N GLU A 191 -12.92 -21.73 -5.51
CA GLU A 191 -11.60 -22.08 -6.09
C GLU A 191 -11.30 -21.31 -7.38
N LYS A 192 -12.30 -21.16 -8.26
CA LYS A 192 -12.17 -20.35 -9.48
C LYS A 192 -11.91 -18.88 -9.16
N ALA A 193 -12.65 -18.32 -8.21
CA ALA A 193 -12.46 -16.94 -7.76
C ALA A 193 -11.10 -16.73 -7.07
N ASN A 194 -10.66 -17.65 -6.22
CA ASN A 194 -9.36 -17.64 -5.57
C ASN A 194 -8.23 -17.71 -6.60
N THR A 195 -8.39 -18.48 -7.68
CA THR A 195 -7.42 -18.50 -8.80
C THR A 195 -7.26 -17.11 -9.42
N ILE A 196 -8.37 -16.39 -9.65
CA ILE A 196 -8.35 -15.02 -10.20
C ILE A 196 -7.65 -14.07 -9.23
N VAL A 197 -8.00 -14.09 -7.94
CA VAL A 197 -7.41 -13.18 -6.95
C VAL A 197 -5.93 -13.48 -6.73
N THR A 198 -5.53 -14.74 -6.72
CA THR A 198 -4.12 -15.16 -6.59
C THR A 198 -3.26 -14.70 -7.76
N ALA A 199 -3.83 -14.58 -8.97
CA ALA A 199 -3.12 -14.02 -10.12
C ALA A 199 -2.81 -12.52 -9.96
N THR A 200 -3.50 -11.81 -9.05
CA THR A 200 -3.39 -10.37 -8.77
C THR A 200 -3.96 -9.46 -9.87
N LEU A 201 -4.20 -8.18 -9.58
CA LEU A 201 -4.68 -7.17 -10.54
C LEU A 201 -3.67 -6.87 -11.64
N ASP A 202 -2.40 -6.75 -11.26
CA ASP A 202 -1.27 -6.51 -12.15
C ASP A 202 -0.25 -7.65 -12.00
N PRO A 203 -0.48 -8.81 -12.65
CA PRO A 203 0.36 -9.99 -12.52
C PRO A 203 1.80 -9.71 -12.95
N ALA A 204 2.77 -10.32 -12.26
CA ALA A 204 4.18 -10.21 -12.63
C ALA A 204 4.48 -10.76 -14.04
N THR A 205 3.69 -11.73 -14.49
CA THR A 205 3.75 -12.34 -15.82
C THR A 205 2.35 -12.69 -16.30
N GLY A 206 2.12 -12.62 -17.62
CA GLY A 206 0.81 -12.94 -18.21
C GLY A 206 -0.06 -11.70 -18.39
N ASN A 207 -1.34 -11.94 -18.66
CA ASN A 207 -2.31 -10.88 -18.90
C ASN A 207 -3.01 -10.49 -17.60
N ILE A 208 -3.38 -9.21 -17.48
CA ILE A 208 -4.29 -8.76 -16.42
C ILE A 208 -5.62 -9.53 -16.49
N PRO A 209 -6.29 -9.77 -15.35
CA PRO A 209 -7.60 -10.41 -15.35
C PRO A 209 -8.62 -9.61 -16.19
N GLU A 210 -9.50 -10.31 -16.90
CA GLU A 210 -10.57 -9.67 -17.65
C GLU A 210 -11.73 -9.29 -16.72
N VAL A 211 -12.25 -8.06 -16.87
CA VAL A 211 -13.39 -7.55 -16.09
C VAL A 211 -14.57 -8.53 -16.10
N MET A 212 -14.88 -9.11 -17.27
CA MET A 212 -15.99 -10.06 -17.42
C MET A 212 -15.75 -11.34 -16.62
N SER A 213 -14.55 -11.91 -16.64
CA SER A 213 -14.22 -13.12 -15.87
C SER A 213 -14.32 -12.88 -14.37
N VAL A 214 -13.80 -11.74 -13.89
CA VAL A 214 -13.88 -11.35 -12.47
C VAL A 214 -15.34 -11.14 -12.05
N THR A 215 -16.11 -10.42 -12.86
CA THR A 215 -17.53 -10.14 -12.59
C THR A 215 -18.37 -11.42 -12.59
N GLN A 216 -18.15 -12.32 -13.56
CA GLN A 216 -18.87 -13.58 -13.65
C GLN A 216 -18.57 -14.49 -12.45
N ALA A 217 -17.30 -14.60 -12.04
CA ALA A 217 -16.94 -15.37 -10.85
C ALA A 217 -17.66 -14.83 -9.60
N ASN A 218 -17.73 -13.50 -9.44
CA ASN A 218 -18.44 -12.87 -8.33
C ASN A 218 -19.96 -13.14 -8.38
N GLN A 219 -20.57 -13.02 -9.56
CA GLN A 219 -21.98 -13.28 -9.78
C GLN A 219 -22.34 -14.73 -9.52
N ASP A 220 -21.52 -15.68 -9.97
CA ASP A 220 -21.76 -17.11 -9.77
C ASP A 220 -21.81 -17.45 -8.27
N ILE A 221 -20.86 -16.92 -7.49
CA ILE A 221 -20.85 -17.10 -6.03
C ILE A 221 -22.09 -16.46 -5.41
N THR A 222 -22.37 -15.19 -5.72
CA THR A 222 -23.51 -14.45 -5.15
C THR A 222 -24.86 -15.12 -5.49
N ASN A 223 -25.00 -15.64 -6.71
CA ASN A 223 -26.19 -16.38 -7.15
C ASN A 223 -26.31 -17.74 -6.44
N ALA A 224 -25.19 -18.41 -6.14
CA ALA A 224 -25.21 -19.66 -5.40
C ALA A 224 -25.54 -19.43 -3.91
N THR A 225 -24.96 -18.42 -3.28
CA THR A 225 -25.13 -18.12 -1.85
C THR A 225 -26.50 -17.52 -1.54
N SER A 226 -27.06 -16.69 -2.42
CA SER A 226 -28.44 -16.18 -2.25
C SER A 226 -29.49 -17.30 -2.20
N LYS A 227 -29.23 -18.43 -2.87
CA LYS A 227 -30.10 -19.62 -2.81
C LYS A 227 -29.97 -20.41 -1.52
N LEU A 228 -28.86 -20.27 -0.78
CA LEU A 228 -28.68 -20.90 0.53
C LEU A 228 -29.62 -20.32 1.59
N VAL A 229 -29.92 -19.02 1.51
CA VAL A 229 -30.83 -18.34 2.44
C VAL A 229 -32.30 -18.74 2.19
N ALA A 230 -32.60 -19.31 1.02
CA ALA A 230 -33.93 -19.73 0.62
C ALA A 230 -34.27 -21.20 0.96
N TRP A 231 -33.34 -21.95 1.55
CA TRP A 231 -33.46 -23.37 1.90
C TRP A 231 -33.38 -23.57 3.42
#